data_AF-A0A0F9FTY1-F1
#
_entry.id   AF-A0A0F9FTY1-F1
#
_cell.length_a   1.000
_cell.length_b   1.000
_cell.length_c   1.000
_cell.angle_alpha   90.00
_cell.angle_beta   90.00
_cell.angle_gamma   90.00
#
_symmetry.space_group_name_H-M   'P 1'
#
loop_
_entity.id
_entity.type
_entity.pdbx_description
1 polymer ?
#
loop_
_entity_poly.entity_id
_entity_poly.type
_entity_poly.pdbx_seq_one_letter_code
_entity_poly.pdbx_strand_id
1 'polypeptide(L)' 'MHKNNIIEEMLEYIWIAEEEHGKAKREFLYDKFGHETADNLLRELAEKGQTDLHNSNIILTKTGRNKAKLI' A
#
# COMPACT_ATOMS: atom_id res chain seq x y z
N MET A 1 -21.60 -1.53 6.58
CA MET A 1 -20.60 -1.90 5.55
C MET A 1 -19.88 -0.63 5.14
N HIS A 2 -18.65 -0.43 5.60
CA HIS A 2 -17.81 0.60 5.01
C HIS A 2 -17.44 0.13 3.60
N LYS A 3 -17.77 0.94 2.59
CA LYS A 3 -17.12 0.83 1.28
C LYS A 3 -15.69 1.33 1.52
N ASN A 4 -14.75 0.42 1.75
CA ASN A 4 -13.34 0.82 1.78
C ASN A 4 -12.99 1.37 0.40
N ASN A 5 -12.43 2.58 0.38
CA ASN A 5 -11.87 3.14 -0.84
C ASN A 5 -10.72 2.23 -1.30
N ILE A 6 -10.56 1.98 -2.61
CA ILE A 6 -9.49 1.11 -3.14
C ILE A 6 -8.08 1.55 -2.69
N ILE A 7 -7.90 2.85 -2.43
CA ILE A 7 -6.66 3.39 -1.85
C ILE A 7 -6.46 2.94 -0.40
N GLU A 8 -7.53 2.96 0.41
CA GLU A 8 -7.50 2.52 1.80
C GLU A 8 -7.27 1.01 1.86
N GLU A 9 -7.91 0.25 0.97
CA GLU A 9 -7.68 -1.19 0.84
C GLU A 9 -6.22 -1.52 0.47
N MET A 10 -5.62 -0.75 -0.45
CA MET A 10 -4.20 -0.92 -0.77
C MET A 10 -3.30 -0.60 0.42
N LEU A 11 -3.59 0.48 1.13
CA LEU A 11 -2.81 0.91 2.28
C LEU A 11 -2.87 -0.11 3.43
N GLU A 12 -4.06 -0.64 3.70
CA GLU A 12 -4.29 -1.74 4.66
C GLU A 12 -3.54 -3.01 4.24
N TYR A 13 -3.60 -3.36 2.95
CA TYR A 13 -2.92 -4.56 2.44
C TYR A 13 -1.40 -4.44 2.53
N ILE A 14 -0.82 -3.28 2.23
CA ILE A 14 0.62 -3.02 2.42
C ILE A 14 0.99 -3.14 3.91
N TRP A 15 0.16 -2.58 4.80
CA TRP A 15 0.39 -2.67 6.26
C TRP A 15 0.41 -4.13 6.74
N ILE A 16 -0.58 -4.94 6.35
CA ILE A 16 -0.65 -6.35 6.71
C ILE A 16 0.58 -7.11 6.18
N ALA A 17 0.98 -6.89 4.92
CA ALA A 17 2.16 -7.54 4.34
C ALA A 17 3.46 -7.17 5.10
N GLU A 18 3.60 -5.93 5.56
CA GLU A 18 4.73 -5.54 6.40
C GLU A 18 4.70 -6.23 7.78
N GLU A 19 3.54 -6.34 8.43
CA GLU A 19 3.41 -7.00 9.74
C GLU A 19 3.63 -8.53 9.66
N GLU A 20 3.10 -9.19 8.62
CA GLU A 20 3.16 -10.65 8.47
C GLU A 20 4.50 -11.13 7.87
N HIS A 21 5.13 -10.34 7.01
CA HIS A 21 6.32 -10.76 6.26
C HIS A 21 7.55 -9.88 6.47
N GLY A 22 7.43 -8.82 7.29
CA GLY A 22 8.49 -7.84 7.52
C GLY A 22 8.77 -6.91 6.33
N LYS A 23 8.03 -7.05 5.21
CA LYS A 23 8.19 -6.25 4.00
C LYS A 23 6.98 -6.33 3.09
N ALA A 24 6.66 -5.23 2.40
CA ALA A 24 5.73 -5.22 1.28
C ALA A 24 6.48 -5.16 -0.05
N LYS A 25 5.99 -5.90 -1.04
CA LYS A 25 6.52 -5.94 -2.41
C LYS A 25 5.41 -5.68 -3.42
N ARG A 26 5.76 -5.07 -4.56
CA ARG A 26 4.81 -4.82 -5.67
C ARG A 26 4.14 -6.10 -6.18
N GLU A 27 4.86 -7.21 -6.20
CA GLU A 27 4.35 -8.53 -6.58
C GLU A 27 3.09 -8.91 -5.80
N PHE A 28 3.06 -8.66 -4.48
CA PHE A 28 1.90 -8.96 -3.64
C PHE A 28 0.68 -8.10 -4.02
N LEU A 29 0.91 -6.88 -4.52
CA LEU A 29 -0.16 -5.99 -4.98
C LEU A 29 -0.67 -6.40 -6.35
N TYR A 30 0.19 -6.91 -7.23
CA TYR A 30 -0.20 -7.33 -8.57
C TYR A 30 -1.19 -8.49 -8.55
N ASP A 31 -0.97 -9.46 -7.65
CA ASP A 31 -1.88 -10.59 -7.48
C ASP A 31 -3.28 -10.16 -7.03
N LYS A 32 -3.39 -9.11 -6.21
CA LYS A 32 -4.66 -8.64 -5.66
C LYS A 32 -5.36 -7.59 -6.52
N PHE A 33 -4.62 -6.60 -7.01
CA PHE A 33 -5.16 -5.41 -7.67
C PHE A 33 -4.97 -5.40 -9.19
N GLY A 34 -4.09 -6.26 -9.72
CA GLY A 34 -3.63 -6.20 -11.11
C GLY A 34 -2.52 -5.17 -11.32
N HIS A 35 -1.68 -5.41 -12.33
CA HIS A 35 -0.45 -4.61 -12.57
C HIS A 35 -0.71 -3.11 -12.71
N GLU A 36 -1.55 -2.72 -13.67
CA GLU A 36 -1.78 -1.31 -13.98
C GLU A 36 -2.44 -0.55 -12.81
N THR A 37 -3.44 -1.17 -12.19
CA THR A 37 -4.15 -0.58 -11.05
C THR A 37 -3.22 -0.46 -9.84
N ALA A 38 -2.41 -1.49 -9.56
CA ALA A 38 -1.45 -1.46 -8.46
C ALA A 38 -0.42 -0.34 -8.64
N ASP A 39 0.17 -0.20 -9.83
CA ASP A 39 1.17 0.83 -10.10
C ASP A 39 0.57 2.24 -10.02
N ASN A 40 -0.66 2.44 -10.53
CA ASN A 40 -1.35 3.72 -10.44
C ASN A 40 -1.66 4.13 -8.99
N LEU A 41 -2.16 3.20 -8.18
CA LEU A 41 -2.48 3.45 -6.77
C LEU A 41 -1.21 3.65 -5.93
N LEU A 42 -0.15 2.87 -6.17
CA LEU A 42 1.14 3.08 -5.53
C LEU A 42 1.73 4.46 -5.84
N ARG A 43 1.61 4.92 -7.09
CA ARG A 43 2.02 6.27 -7.47
C ARG A 43 1.23 7.31 -6.68
N GLU A 44 -0.08 7.15 -6.57
CA GLU A 44 -0.92 8.08 -5.79
C GLU A 44 -0.57 8.09 -4.30
N LEU A 45 -0.28 6.93 -3.70
CA LEU A 45 0.19 6.83 -2.31
C LEU A 45 1.55 7.49 -2.12
N ALA A 46 2.47 7.35 -3.08
CA ALA A 46 3.78 7.98 -3.05
C ALA A 46 3.67 9.50 -3.20
N GLU A 47 2.85 10.01 -4.12
CA GLU A 47 2.56 11.44 -4.29
C GLU A 47 1.96 12.07 -3.01
N LYS A 48 1.17 11.30 -2.25
CA LYS A 48 0.63 11.70 -0.95
C LYS A 48 1.62 11.54 0.21
N GLY A 49 2.85 11.08 -0.05
CA GLY A 49 3.88 10.85 0.96
C GLY A 49 3.53 9.72 1.93
N GLN A 50 2.71 8.75 1.52
CA GLN A 50 2.26 7.62 2.35
C GLN A 50 3.14 6.39 2.16
N THR A 51 3.79 6.27 1.01
CA THR A 51 4.73 5.19 0.69
C THR A 51 6.01 5.73 0.07
N ASP A 52 7.14 5.14 0.41
CA ASP A 52 8.38 5.27 -0.34
C ASP A 52 8.61 4.01 -1.17
N LEU A 53 8.98 4.20 -2.44
CA LEU A 53 9.18 3.12 -3.40
C LEU A 53 10.69 2.92 -3.63
N HIS A 54 11.21 1.76 -3.22
CA HIS A 54 12.61 1.40 -3.39
C HIS A 54 12.72 0.08 -4.17
N ASN A 55 13.05 0.17 -5.46
CA ASN A 55 13.01 -0.97 -6.38
C ASN A 55 11.62 -1.66 -6.34
N SER A 56 11.59 -2.94 -5.97
CA SER A 56 10.36 -3.72 -5.79
C SER A 56 9.73 -3.56 -4.40
N ASN A 57 10.45 -2.97 -3.44
CA ASN A 57 9.97 -2.82 -2.07
C ASN A 57 9.11 -1.58 -1.94
N ILE A 58 8.07 -1.71 -1.13
CA ILE A 58 7.17 -0.63 -0.75
C ILE A 58 7.37 -0.45 0.75
N ILE A 59 7.66 0.77 1.17
CA ILE A 59 7.86 1.10 2.58
C ILE A 59 6.79 2.09 3.00
N LEU A 60 6.01 1.77 4.04
CA LEU A 60 5.09 2.76 4.61
C LEU A 60 5.86 3.84 5.34
N THR A 61 5.63 5.10 4.95
CA THR A 61 6.12 6.26 5.69
C THR A 61 5.38 6.39 7.01
N LYS A 62 5.84 7.27 7.91
CA LYS A 62 5.10 7.58 9.13
C LYS A 62 3.65 8.02 8.85
N THR A 63 3.43 8.78 7.77
CA THR A 63 2.11 9.24 7.34
C THR A 63 1.25 8.07 6.87
N GLY A 64 1.79 7.18 6.02
CA GLY A 64 1.08 5.99 5.56
C GLY A 64 0.71 5.05 6.71
N ARG A 65 1.66 4.80 7.63
CA ARG A 65 1.42 4.00 8.84
C ARG A 65 0.32 4.56 9.72
N ASN A 66 0.34 5.87 9.97
CA ASN A 66 -0.69 6.52 10.78
C ASN A 66 -2.06 6.40 10.12
N LYS A 67 -2.13 6.55 8.80
CA LYS A 67 -3.40 6.42 8.07
C LYS A 67 -3.90 4.97 8.03
N ALA A 68 -3.01 3.99 7.84
CA ALA A 68 -3.36 2.57 7.85
C ALA A 68 -3.98 2.14 9.19
N LYS A 69 -3.48 2.66 10.32
CA LYS A 69 -4.00 2.37 11.67
C LYS A 69 -5.39 2.96 11.97
N LEU A 70 -5.88 3.87 11.13
CA LEU A 70 -7.17 4.55 11.30
C LEU A 70 -8.27 3.93 10.42
N ILE A 71 -7.91 2.97 9.57
CA ILE A 71 -8.82 2.16 8.76
C ILE A 71 -9.32 1.00 9.64
#